data_AF-A0A357R374-F1
#
_entry.id   AF-A0A357R374-F1
#
_cell.length_a   1.000
_cell.length_b   1.000
_cell.length_c   1.000
_cell.angle_alpha   90.00
_cell.angle_beta   90.00
_cell.angle_gamma   90.00
#
_symmetry.space_group_name_H-M   'P 1'
#
loop_
_entity.id
_entity.type
_entity.pdbx_description
1 polymer ?
#
loop_
_entity_poly.entity_id
_entity_poly.type
_entity_poly.pdbx_seq_one_letter_code
_entity_poly.pdbx_strand_id
1 'polypeptide(L)' 'MLGLTLAACGQDPTVMVGAFSDDLAGNARLGRGPYVVAEADESDHSFLKFEPYGTIITNVEPDHLENYDGDY' A
#
# COMPACT_ATOMS: atom_id res chain seq x y z
N MET A 1 -6.27 7.00 1.55
CA MET A 1 -7.18 7.32 2.69
C MET A 1 -6.64 6.88 4.05
N LEU A 2 -6.39 5.59 4.33
CA LEU A 2 -5.97 5.11 5.66
C LEU A 2 -4.78 5.88 6.27
N GLY A 3 -3.71 6.10 5.50
CA GLY A 3 -2.55 6.86 5.97
C GLY A 3 -2.88 8.30 6.37
N LEU A 4 -3.75 8.98 5.63
CA LEU A 4 -4.21 10.34 5.95
C LEU A 4 -5.08 10.36 7.20
N THR A 5 -5.98 9.40 7.36
CA THR A 5 -6.81 9.26 8.57
C THR A 5 -5.94 9.06 9.81
N LEU A 6 -4.96 8.16 9.74
CA LEU A 6 -4.01 7.94 10.84
C LEU A 6 -3.19 9.19 11.15
N ALA A 7 -2.74 9.92 10.14
CA ALA A 7 -2.04 11.20 10.32
C ALA A 7 -2.94 12.24 11.01
N ALA A 8 -4.20 12.37 10.59
CA ALA A 8 -5.18 13.26 11.22
C ALA A 8 -5.49 12.88 12.68
N CYS A 9 -5.39 11.59 13.03
CA CYS A 9 -5.48 11.10 14.40
C CYS A 9 -4.17 11.22 15.21
N GLY A 10 -3.15 11.91 14.68
CA GLY A 10 -1.89 12.18 15.37
C GLY A 10 -0.92 11.00 15.42
N GLN A 11 -1.13 9.94 14.63
CA GLN A 11 -0.27 8.75 14.63
C GLN A 11 0.98 8.90 13.75
N ASP A 12 1.04 9.94 12.91
CA ASP A 12 2.16 10.27 12.02
C ASP A 12 2.81 9.08 11.27
N PRO A 13 2.03 8.31 10.46
CA PRO A 13 2.53 7.11 9.79
C PRO A 13 3.47 7.42 8.62
N THR A 14 4.38 6.50 8.31
CA THR A 14 5.02 6.46 6.99
C THR A 14 4.02 5.93 5.96
N VAL A 15 3.91 6.58 4.80
CA VAL A 15 2.95 6.21 3.74
C VAL A 15 3.68 6.02 2.42
N MET A 16 3.36 4.96 1.69
CA MET A 16 3.89 4.67 0.35
C MET A 16 2.73 4.24 -0.57
N VAL A 17 2.61 4.88 -1.72
CA VAL A 17 1.61 4.58 -2.75
C VAL A 17 2.30 4.55 -4.12
N GLY A 18 1.79 3.78 -5.07
CA GLY A 18 2.35 3.64 -6.40
C GLY A 18 2.18 4.90 -7.26
N ALA A 19 1.10 5.66 -7.02
CA ALA A 19 0.78 6.88 -7.75
C ALA A 19 1.15 8.17 -6.99
N PHE A 20 1.27 9.28 -7.71
CA PHE A 20 1.41 10.61 -7.09
C PHE A 20 0.11 10.98 -6.36
N SER A 21 0.25 11.48 -5.13
CA SER A 21 -0.84 11.97 -4.30
C SER A 21 -0.58 13.42 -3.92
N ASP A 22 -1.55 14.30 -4.21
CA ASP A 22 -1.48 15.71 -3.82
C ASP A 22 -1.41 15.88 -2.29
N ASP A 23 -2.13 15.04 -1.54
CA ASP A 23 -2.12 15.05 -0.07
C ASP A 23 -0.74 14.70 0.52
N LEU A 24 0.06 13.93 -0.20
CA LEU A 24 1.43 13.57 0.18
C LEU A 24 2.49 14.46 -0.47
N ALA A 25 2.10 15.31 -1.43
CA ALA A 25 2.99 16.02 -2.34
C ALA A 25 4.02 15.09 -3.03
N GLY A 26 3.59 13.87 -3.37
CA GLY A 26 4.46 12.81 -3.85
C GLY A 26 3.80 11.44 -3.81
N ASN A 27 4.59 10.39 -4.01
CA ASN A 27 4.13 9.00 -3.87
C ASN A 27 4.48 8.39 -2.50
N ALA A 28 5.24 9.11 -1.68
CA ALA A 28 5.61 8.66 -0.35
C ALA A 28 5.75 9.83 0.63
N ARG A 29 5.47 9.55 1.90
CA ARG A 29 5.70 10.45 3.03
C ARG A 29 6.38 9.69 4.15
N LEU A 30 7.54 10.18 4.60
CA LEU A 30 8.20 9.65 5.78
C LEU A 30 7.55 10.21 7.04
N GLY A 31 7.00 9.33 7.88
CA GLY A 31 6.45 9.66 9.20
C GLY A 31 7.43 9.32 10.32
N ARG A 32 7.11 9.72 11.56
CA ARG A 32 7.88 9.39 12.78
C ARG A 32 7.16 8.41 13.70
N GLY A 33 5.91 8.08 13.40
CA GLY A 33 5.12 7.10 14.14
C GLY A 33 5.53 5.66 13.85
N PRO A 34 4.92 4.71 14.58
CA PRO A 34 5.26 3.28 14.47
C PRO A 34 4.63 2.59 13.26
N TYR A 35 3.67 3.24 12.59
CA TYR A 35 2.89 2.63 11.52
C TYR A 35 3.47 2.93 10.14
N VAL A 36 3.43 1.92 9.28
CA VAL A 36 3.66 2.04 7.84
C VAL A 36 2.37 1.64 7.14
N VAL A 37 1.93 2.47 6.19
CA VAL A 37 0.81 2.18 5.29
C VAL A 37 1.37 2.14 3.87
N ALA A 38 1.30 0.98 3.24
CA ALA A 38 1.81 0.77 1.89
C ALA A 38 0.72 0.19 0.99
N GLU A 39 0.69 0.63 -0.24
CA GLU A 39 0.05 -0.11 -1.33
C GLU A 39 0.82 -1.41 -1.59
N ALA A 40 0.09 -2.49 -1.83
CA ALA A 40 0.64 -3.78 -2.19
C ALA A 40 0.02 -4.17 -3.53
N ASP A 41 0.85 -4.21 -4.57
CA ASP A 41 0.48 -4.49 -5.96
C ASP A 41 0.82 -5.95 -6.27
N GLU A 42 -0.18 -6.74 -6.66
CA GLU A 42 -0.06 -8.16 -6.96
C GLU A 42 0.79 -8.46 -8.19
N SER A 43 1.04 -7.47 -9.04
CA SER A 43 1.96 -7.58 -10.17
C SER A 43 3.42 -7.39 -9.75
N ASP A 44 3.69 -6.85 -8.56
CA ASP A 44 5.04 -6.66 -8.05
C ASP A 44 5.63 -7.98 -7.50
N HIS A 45 6.86 -8.33 -7.93
CA HIS A 45 7.55 -9.56 -7.48
C HIS A 45 7.90 -9.59 -5.98
N SER A 46 7.66 -8.51 -5.25
CA SER A 46 7.78 -8.42 -3.80
C SER A 46 6.44 -8.54 -3.07
N PHE A 47 5.31 -8.67 -3.76
CA PHE A 47 3.97 -8.74 -3.16
C PHE A 47 3.88 -9.73 -1.99
N LEU A 48 4.36 -10.96 -2.19
CA LEU A 48 4.37 -12.03 -1.17
C LEU A 48 5.49 -11.90 -0.12
N LYS A 49 6.32 -10.86 -0.19
CA LYS A 49 7.39 -10.56 0.78
C LYS A 49 6.94 -9.58 1.87
N PHE A 50 5.71 -9.07 1.79
CA PHE A 50 5.13 -8.24 2.83
C PHE A 50 4.84 -9.08 4.08
N GLU A 51 5.18 -8.54 5.26
CA GLU A 51 4.80 -9.09 6.56
C GLU A 51 3.91 -8.08 7.32
N PRO A 52 2.68 -7.82 6.85
CA PRO A 52 1.84 -6.79 7.45
C PRO A 52 1.21 -7.29 8.75
N TYR A 53 1.02 -6.38 9.71
CA TYR A 53 0.19 -6.66 10.88
C TYR A 53 -1.30 -6.86 10.51
N GLY A 54 -1.76 -6.16 9.47
CA GLY A 54 -3.10 -6.30 8.91
C GLY A 54 -3.15 -5.82 7.47
N THR A 55 -4.02 -6.45 6.68
CA THR A 55 -4.16 -6.21 5.24
C THR A 55 -5.61 -5.84 4.90
N ILE A 56 -5.78 -4.98 3.91
CA ILE A 56 -7.09 -4.65 3.34
C ILE A 56 -7.07 -5.08 1.88
N ILE A 57 -7.99 -5.96 1.51
CA ILE A 57 -8.24 -6.34 0.12
C ILE A 57 -9.48 -5.57 -0.33
N THR A 58 -9.33 -4.69 -1.30
CA THR A 58 -10.45 -3.88 -1.82
C THR A 58 -11.34 -4.69 -2.77
N ASN A 59 -10.72 -5.47 -3.65
CA ASN A 59 -11.34 -6.37 -4.62
C ASN A 59 -10.27 -7.36 -5.16
N VAL A 60 -10.68 -8.27 -6.04
CA VAL A 60 -9.79 -9.18 -6.79
C VAL A 60 -10.33 -9.26 -8.21
N GLU A 61 -9.54 -8.83 -9.19
CA GLU A 61 -9.89 -8.76 -10.62
C GLU A 61 -8.82 -9.49 -11.46
N PRO A 62 -9.15 -9.96 -12.68
CA PRO A 62 -8.22 -10.73 -13.53
C PRO A 62 -7.25 -9.82 -14.33
N ASP A 63 -6.73 -8.78 -13.70
CA ASP A 63 -5.96 -7.72 -14.39
C ASP A 63 -4.49 -8.11 -14.63
N HIS A 64 -3.93 -8.94 -13.74
CA HIS A 64 -2.50 -9.30 -13.71
C HIS A 64 -2.26 -10.82 -13.74
N LEU A 65 -3.15 -11.59 -14.39
CA LEU A 65 -3.05 -13.05 -14.46
C LEU A 65 -1.77 -13.55 -15.16
N GLU A 66 -1.17 -12.72 -16.01
CA GLU A 66 0.11 -12.99 -16.66
C GLU A 66 1.28 -13.16 -15.67
N ASN A 67 1.13 -12.69 -14.43
CA ASN A 67 2.13 -12.84 -13.37
C ASN A 67 2.04 -14.16 -12.60
N TYR A 68 1.06 -15.00 -12.91
CA TYR A 68 0.73 -16.22 -12.17
C TYR A 68 0.73 -17.47 -13.06
N ASP A 69 1.50 -17.46 -14.14
CA ASP A 69 1.73 -18.60 -15.05
C ASP A 69 0.44 -19.27 -15.61
N GLY A 70 -0.69 -18.56 -15.59
CA GLY A 70 -1.98 -19.09 -16.04
C GLY A 70 -2.61 -20.13 -15.11
N ASP A 71 -2.20 -20.19 -13.85
CA ASP A 71 -2.83 -21.00 -12.79
C ASP A 71 -3.88 -20.12 -12.06
N TYR A 72 -5.17 -20.37 -12.32
CA TYR A 72 -6.31 -19.59 -11.82
C TYR A 72 -7.45 -20.46 -11.27
#